data_AF-A0A7C4Y4J3-F1
#
_entry.id   AF-A0A7C4Y4J3-F1
#
_cell.length_a   1.000
_cell.length_b   1.000
_cell.length_c   1.000
_cell.angle_alpha   90.00
_cell.angle_beta   90.00
_cell.angle_gamma   90.00
#
_symmetry.space_group_name_H-M   'P 1'
#
loop_
_entity.id
_entity.type
_entity.pdbx_description
1 polymer ?
#
loop_
_entity_poly.entity_id
_entity_poly.type
_entity_poly.pdbx_seq_one_letter_code
_entity_poly.pdbx_strand_id
1 'polypeptide(L)'
;MVEIDDCTAMWLIKNHDPEFYEFLQNRRLFKRAVYVGKESVDLKEILNLNEKRVEERIAEIAGVDRKYVIVDIPPLEDVREFSVRVEIDGKLERLEEVSKVVKALKTSWIDNWRFGIYTKKEFVDRVRKAACELLGIDKTMQSPLF
;
A
#
# COMPACT_ATOMS: atom_id res chain seq x y z
N MET A 1 3.64 -22.54 20.27
CA MET A 1 3.43 -21.54 19.21
C MET A 1 2.60 -22.26 18.15
N VAL A 2 1.35 -21.85 17.92
CA VAL A 2 0.52 -22.53 16.89
C VAL A 2 1.08 -22.10 15.54
N GLU A 3 1.55 -23.07 14.76
CA GLU A 3 2.00 -22.84 13.39
C GLU A 3 0.75 -22.57 12.56
N ILE A 4 0.59 -21.35 12.07
CA ILE A 4 -0.53 -20.96 11.24
C ILE A 4 -0.18 -21.37 9.82
N ASP A 5 -0.80 -22.43 9.32
CA ASP A 5 -0.76 -22.82 7.92
C ASP A 5 -1.91 -22.14 7.13
N ASP A 6 -1.88 -22.28 5.79
CA ASP A 6 -2.90 -21.69 4.91
C ASP A 6 -4.31 -22.20 5.23
N CYS A 7 -4.44 -23.48 5.60
CA CYS A 7 -5.72 -24.07 6.00
C CYS A 7 -6.30 -23.40 7.25
N THR A 8 -5.44 -23.14 8.23
CA THR A 8 -5.77 -22.46 9.47
C THR A 8 -6.16 -21.01 9.22
N ALA A 9 -5.41 -20.29 8.37
CA ALA A 9 -5.75 -18.93 7.97
C ALA A 9 -7.12 -18.86 7.28
N MET A 10 -7.38 -19.76 6.32
CA MET A 10 -8.67 -19.81 5.62
C MET A 10 -9.83 -20.19 6.55
N TRP A 11 -9.59 -21.09 7.51
CA TRP A 11 -10.58 -21.43 8.54
C TRP A 11 -10.89 -20.24 9.44
N LEU A 12 -9.88 -19.49 9.88
CA LEU A 12 -10.07 -18.28 10.70
C LEU A 12 -10.90 -17.23 9.95
N ILE A 13 -10.56 -16.94 8.69
CA ILE A 13 -11.33 -15.98 7.86
C ILE A 13 -12.78 -16.46 7.71
N LYS A 14 -13.00 -17.75 7.43
CA LYS A 14 -14.37 -18.30 7.29
C LYS A 14 -15.24 -18.08 8.53
N ASN A 15 -14.66 -18.16 9.73
CA ASN A 15 -15.40 -18.01 10.98
C ASN A 15 -15.57 -16.55 11.42
N HIS A 16 -14.61 -15.67 11.09
CA HIS A 16 -14.66 -14.26 11.49
C HIS A 16 -15.32 -13.35 10.45
N ASP A 17 -15.10 -13.59 9.15
CA ASP A 17 -15.67 -12.82 8.06
C ASP A 17 -16.10 -13.75 6.90
N PRO A 18 -17.32 -14.31 6.98
CA PRO A 18 -17.83 -15.23 5.97
C PRO A 18 -17.97 -14.59 4.59
N GLU A 19 -18.26 -13.28 4.55
CA GLU A 19 -18.40 -12.51 3.32
C GLU A 19 -17.04 -12.39 2.61
N PHE A 20 -16.00 -12.02 3.36
CA PHE A 20 -14.65 -11.93 2.80
C PHE A 20 -14.11 -13.30 2.37
N TYR A 21 -14.40 -14.35 3.11
CA TYR A 21 -14.09 -15.73 2.71
C TYR A 21 -14.73 -16.08 1.36
N GLU A 22 -16.01 -15.75 1.16
CA GLU A 22 -16.71 -15.97 -0.11
C GLU A 22 -16.06 -15.19 -1.26
N PHE A 23 -15.59 -13.96 -1.02
CA PHE A 23 -14.89 -13.19 -2.03
C PHE A 23 -13.56 -13.83 -2.45
N LEU A 24 -12.78 -14.31 -1.48
CA LEU A 24 -11.52 -15.00 -1.78
C LEU A 24 -11.77 -16.29 -2.58
N GLN A 25 -12.73 -17.12 -2.15
CA GLN A 25 -13.10 -18.36 -2.84
C GLN A 25 -13.54 -18.11 -4.29
N ASN A 26 -14.34 -17.08 -4.52
CA ASN A 26 -14.85 -16.74 -5.85
C ASN A 26 -13.92 -15.79 -6.64
N ARG A 27 -12.70 -15.54 -6.16
CA ARG A 27 -11.73 -14.59 -6.75
C ARG A 27 -12.31 -13.19 -7.00
N ARG A 28 -13.29 -12.77 -6.19
CA ARG A 28 -13.91 -11.44 -6.21
C ARG A 28 -13.07 -10.45 -5.39
N LEU A 29 -11.84 -10.22 -5.83
CA LEU A 29 -10.90 -9.35 -5.15
C LEU A 29 -11.27 -7.88 -5.27
N PHE A 30 -10.88 -7.11 -4.24
CA PHE A 30 -10.95 -5.67 -4.26
C PHE A 30 -10.12 -5.12 -5.43
N LYS A 31 -10.57 -4.00 -5.98
CA LYS A 31 -10.01 -3.33 -7.14
C LYS A 31 -9.40 -2.00 -6.72
N ARG A 32 -8.38 -1.58 -7.48
CA ARG A 32 -7.67 -0.31 -7.28
C ARG A 32 -8.59 0.86 -7.64
N ALA A 33 -9.01 1.63 -6.64
CA ALA A 33 -9.64 2.92 -6.85
C ALA A 33 -8.58 3.98 -7.17
N VAL A 34 -7.55 4.05 -6.32
CA VAL A 34 -6.37 4.90 -6.47
C VAL A 34 -5.13 4.01 -6.42
N TYR A 35 -4.17 4.26 -7.31
CA TYR A 35 -2.87 3.61 -7.30
C TYR A 35 -1.87 4.56 -7.95
N VAL A 36 -1.12 5.30 -7.14
CA VAL A 36 -0.29 6.40 -7.60
C VAL A 36 1.09 6.35 -6.97
N GLY A 37 2.11 6.81 -7.69
CA GLY A 37 3.46 6.93 -7.15
C GLY A 37 3.65 8.21 -6.34
N LYS A 38 4.84 8.34 -5.77
CA LYS A 38 5.28 9.51 -4.99
C LYS A 38 5.18 10.84 -5.72
N GLU A 39 5.13 10.82 -7.05
CA GLU A 39 5.06 12.00 -7.91
C GLU A 39 3.68 12.66 -7.91
N SER A 40 2.64 11.92 -7.53
CA SER A 40 1.25 12.40 -7.55
C SER A 40 0.72 12.79 -6.17
N VAL A 41 1.54 12.68 -5.13
CA VAL A 41 1.15 12.92 -3.72
C VAL A 41 2.30 13.58 -2.96
N ASP A 42 2.00 14.36 -1.93
CA ASP A 42 3.04 14.76 -0.97
C ASP A 42 3.35 13.57 -0.06
N LEU A 43 4.49 12.91 -0.30
CA LEU A 43 4.95 11.76 0.47
C LEU A 43 4.97 12.02 1.98
N LYS A 44 5.38 13.21 2.43
CA LYS A 44 5.48 13.49 3.86
C LYS A 44 4.10 13.57 4.50
N GLU A 45 3.14 14.15 3.79
CA GLU A 45 1.76 14.22 4.25
C GLU A 45 1.16 12.80 4.32
N ILE A 46 1.27 12.03 3.23
CA ILE A 46 0.71 10.67 3.16
C ILE A 46 1.29 9.75 4.24
N LEU A 47 2.59 9.75 4.47
CA LEU A 47 3.22 8.90 5.50
C LEU A 47 2.79 9.22 6.93
N ASN A 48 2.33 10.44 7.18
CA ASN A 48 1.83 10.86 8.48
C ASN A 48 0.32 10.63 8.63
N LEU A 49 -0.37 10.21 7.55
CA LEU A 49 -1.79 9.88 7.61
C LEU A 49 -2.00 8.61 8.43
N ASN A 50 -3.12 8.61 9.15
CA ASN A 50 -3.60 7.40 9.79
C ASN A 50 -4.55 6.69 8.82
N GLU A 51 -4.12 5.55 8.27
CA GLU A 51 -4.87 4.74 7.30
C GLU A 51 -6.33 4.55 7.72
N LYS A 52 -6.56 4.18 8.99
CA LYS A 52 -7.89 3.92 9.53
C LYS A 52 -8.81 5.13 9.50
N ARG A 53 -8.28 6.34 9.76
CA ARG A 53 -9.07 7.58 9.70
C ARG A 53 -9.38 7.97 8.25
N VAL A 54 -8.44 7.73 7.34
CA VAL A 54 -8.63 7.99 5.92
C VAL A 54 -9.68 7.03 5.34
N GLU A 55 -9.64 5.74 5.70
CA GLU A 55 -10.67 4.76 5.33
C GLU A 55 -12.07 5.20 5.76
N GLU A 56 -12.22 5.59 7.04
CA GLU A 56 -13.49 6.10 7.59
C GLU A 56 -14.00 7.28 6.75
N ARG A 57 -13.14 8.27 6.52
CA ARG A 57 -13.53 9.50 5.82
C ARG A 57 -13.91 9.24 4.36
N ILE A 58 -13.16 8.39 3.67
CA ILE A 58 -13.46 8.00 2.29
C ILE A 58 -14.78 7.23 2.24
N ALA A 59 -15.01 6.32 3.18
CA ALA A 59 -16.23 5.53 3.26
C ALA A 59 -17.48 6.41 3.49
N GLU A 60 -17.37 7.42 4.38
CA GLU A 60 -18.39 8.43 4.63
C GLU A 60 -18.74 9.21 3.36
N ILE A 61 -17.73 9.76 2.67
CA ILE A 61 -17.94 10.58 1.46
C ILE A 61 -18.50 9.73 0.31
N ALA A 62 -17.99 8.50 0.13
CA ALA A 62 -18.43 7.61 -0.94
C ALA A 62 -19.78 6.92 -0.66
N GLY A 63 -20.28 6.98 0.58
CA GLY A 63 -21.50 6.28 1.01
C GLY A 63 -21.37 4.76 0.89
N VAL A 64 -20.27 4.21 1.40
CA VAL A 64 -19.99 2.77 1.44
C VAL A 64 -19.64 2.34 2.86
N ASP A 65 -19.78 1.07 3.17
CA ASP A 65 -19.29 0.55 4.44
C ASP A 65 -17.76 0.64 4.47
N ARG A 66 -17.22 1.13 5.58
CA ARG A 66 -15.78 1.25 5.82
C ARG A 66 -15.04 -0.07 5.58
N LYS A 67 -15.63 -1.22 5.91
CA LYS A 67 -14.98 -2.54 5.69
C LYS A 67 -14.68 -2.82 4.21
N TYR A 68 -15.28 -2.07 3.29
CA TYR A 68 -15.03 -2.17 1.86
C TYR A 68 -14.03 -1.14 1.33
N VAL A 69 -13.39 -0.34 2.19
CA VAL A 69 -12.35 0.61 1.82
C VAL A 69 -11.07 0.21 2.53
N ILE A 70 -10.02 -0.04 1.76
CA ILE A 70 -8.69 -0.36 2.28
C ILE A 70 -7.74 0.72 1.78
N VAL A 71 -7.05 1.37 2.71
CA VAL A 71 -5.99 2.33 2.41
C VAL A 71 -4.65 1.67 2.73
N ASP A 72 -3.76 1.65 1.76
CA ASP A 72 -2.43 1.02 1.85
C ASP A 72 -1.36 2.10 1.71
N ILE A 73 -0.68 2.40 2.80
CA ILE A 73 0.44 3.34 2.86
C ILE A 73 1.70 2.53 3.18
N PRO A 74 2.43 2.05 2.16
CA PRO A 74 3.66 1.32 2.41
C PRO A 74 4.64 2.20 3.19
N PRO A 75 5.28 1.68 4.25
CA PRO A 75 6.29 2.44 4.96
C PRO A 75 7.43 2.77 3.99
N LEU A 76 7.86 4.03 4.01
CA LEU A 76 9.18 4.39 3.51
C LEU A 76 10.17 3.89 4.56
N GLU A 77 10.40 2.57 4.59
CA GLU A 77 11.48 2.04 5.41
C GLU A 77 12.77 2.71 4.94
N ASP A 78 13.49 3.32 5.89
CA ASP A 78 14.91 3.60 5.72
C ASP A 78 15.56 2.21 5.69
N VAL A 79 15.56 1.60 4.51
CA VAL A 79 15.80 0.17 4.31
C VAL A 79 17.08 -0.18 5.06
N ARG A 80 16.95 -0.87 6.18
CA ARG A 80 18.06 -1.05 7.14
C ARG A 80 19.22 -1.78 6.49
N GLU A 81 18.94 -2.58 5.48
CA GLU A 81 19.90 -3.29 4.62
C GLU A 81 20.77 -2.34 3.76
N PHE A 82 20.27 -1.15 3.41
CA PHE A 82 21.05 -0.12 2.71
C PHE A 82 21.89 0.75 3.66
N SER A 83 21.53 0.78 4.95
CA SER A 83 22.26 1.49 6.01
C SER A 83 23.42 0.68 6.61
N VAL A 84 23.68 -0.52 6.08
CA VAL A 84 24.80 -1.37 6.50
C VAL A 84 26.10 -0.59 6.31
N ARG A 85 26.90 -0.51 7.38
CA ARG A 85 28.25 0.05 7.31
C ARG A 85 29.24 -1.05 6.99
N VAL A 86 30.10 -0.80 6.03
CA VAL A 86 31.18 -1.69 5.60
C VAL A 86 32.51 -1.01 5.84
N GLU A 87 33.51 -1.79 6.25
CA GLU A 87 34.87 -1.29 6.39
C GLU A 87 35.62 -1.45 5.06
N ILE A 88 36.09 -0.33 4.50
CA ILE A 88 36.93 -0.31 3.31
C ILE A 88 38.14 0.55 3.64
N ASP A 89 39.34 0.00 3.45
CA ASP A 89 40.62 0.66 3.72
C ASP A 89 40.70 1.30 5.14
N GLY A 90 40.14 0.62 6.14
CA GLY A 90 40.15 1.08 7.54
C GLY A 90 39.13 2.18 7.88
N LYS A 91 38.22 2.51 6.97
CA LYS A 91 37.12 3.47 7.19
C LYS A 91 35.77 2.77 7.14
N LEU A 92 34.91 3.10 8.10
CA LEU A 92 33.51 2.69 8.11
C LEU A 92 32.69 3.58 7.18
N GLU A 93 32.35 3.06 6.01
CA GLU A 93 31.54 3.74 5.00
C GLU A 93 30.16 3.09 4.88
N ARG A 94 29.15 3.81 4.39
CA ARG A 94 27.83 3.23 4.13
C ARG A 94 27.86 2.44 2.82
N LEU A 95 27.23 1.26 2.82
CA LEU A 95 27.18 0.38 1.65
C LEU A 95 26.57 1.06 0.41
N GLU A 96 25.59 1.95 0.61
CA GLU A 96 24.96 2.73 -0.45
C GLU A 96 25.90 3.73 -1.15
N GLU A 97 26.92 4.24 -0.46
CA GLU A 97 27.89 5.19 -1.01
C GLU A 97 28.97 4.50 -1.84
N VAL A 98 29.28 3.25 -1.49
CA VAL A 98 30.38 2.49 -2.09
C VAL A 98 29.90 1.53 -3.18
N SER A 99 28.64 1.10 -3.14
CA SER A 99 28.06 0.16 -4.11
C SER A 99 27.01 0.81 -5.01
N LYS A 100 27.35 0.96 -6.29
CA LYS A 100 26.42 1.42 -7.34
C LYS A 100 25.15 0.55 -7.44
N VAL A 101 25.27 -0.76 -7.18
CA VAL A 101 24.15 -1.70 -7.22
C VAL A 101 23.15 -1.39 -6.11
N VAL A 102 23.65 -1.20 -4.89
CA VAL A 102 22.80 -0.89 -3.72
C VAL A 102 22.11 0.47 -3.89
N LYS A 103 22.82 1.46 -4.41
CA LYS A 103 22.24 2.76 -4.76
C LYS A 103 21.13 2.66 -5.81
N ALA A 104 21.33 1.85 -6.86
CA ALA A 104 20.32 1.61 -7.88
C ALA A 104 19.08 0.89 -7.33
N LEU A 105 19.29 -0.10 -6.45
CA LEU A 105 18.19 -0.82 -5.78
C LEU A 105 17.36 0.12 -4.89
N LYS A 106 18.00 0.97 -4.07
CA LYS A 106 17.31 1.96 -3.24
C LYS A 106 16.46 2.93 -4.06
N THR A 107 17.03 3.44 -5.15
CA THR A 107 16.34 4.37 -6.05
C THR A 107 15.12 3.71 -6.69
N SER A 108 15.31 2.49 -7.24
CA SER A 108 14.22 1.69 -7.81
C SER A 108 13.11 1.39 -6.79
N TRP A 109 13.46 1.14 -5.53
CA TRP A 109 12.48 0.89 -4.47
C TRP A 109 11.58 2.10 -4.22
N ILE A 110 12.18 3.29 -4.10
CA ILE A 110 11.44 4.55 -3.91
C ILE A 110 10.61 4.88 -5.15
N ASP A 111 11.14 4.59 -6.35
CA ASP A 111 10.42 4.82 -7.61
C ASP A 111 9.27 3.83 -7.82
N ASN A 112 9.33 2.65 -7.20
CA ASN A 112 8.26 1.65 -7.17
C ASN A 112 7.31 1.82 -5.98
N TRP A 113 7.55 2.78 -5.09
CA TRP A 113 6.62 3.08 -4.00
C TRP A 113 5.28 3.53 -4.59
N ARG A 114 4.19 2.94 -4.11
CA ARG A 114 2.83 3.21 -4.60
C ARG A 114 1.89 3.35 -3.41
N PHE A 115 1.17 4.45 -3.38
CA PHE A 115 0.01 4.63 -2.51
C PHE A 115 -1.22 3.99 -3.15
N GLY A 116 -1.91 3.14 -2.40
CA GLY A 116 -3.05 2.37 -2.89
C GLY A 116 -4.33 2.59 -2.09
N ILE A 117 -5.45 2.75 -2.80
CA ILE A 117 -6.78 2.67 -2.19
C ILE A 117 -7.57 1.60 -2.96
N TYR A 118 -8.13 0.65 -2.22
CA TYR A 118 -8.80 -0.50 -2.76
C TYR A 118 -10.24 -0.60 -2.25
N THR A 119 -11.15 -1.05 -3.11
CA THR A 119 -12.54 -1.28 -2.75
C THR A 119 -13.19 -2.36 -3.61
N LYS A 120 -14.42 -2.77 -3.30
CA LYS A 120 -15.19 -3.67 -4.18
C LYS A 120 -15.37 -3.06 -5.58
N LYS A 121 -15.42 -3.91 -6.60
CA LYS A 121 -15.55 -3.49 -8.02
C LYS A 121 -16.70 -2.50 -8.26
N GLU A 122 -17.82 -2.71 -7.60
CA GLU A 122 -19.04 -1.87 -7.66
C GLU A 122 -18.88 -0.47 -7.05
N PHE A 123 -17.86 -0.24 -6.22
CA PHE A 123 -17.64 1.03 -5.51
C PHE A 123 -16.44 1.83 -6.01
N VAL A 124 -15.69 1.29 -6.96
CA VAL A 124 -14.43 1.88 -7.46
C VAL A 124 -14.59 3.35 -7.83
N ASP A 125 -15.61 3.70 -8.61
CA ASP A 125 -15.77 5.08 -9.09
C ASP A 125 -16.17 6.05 -7.97
N ARG A 126 -16.99 5.61 -7.02
CA ARG A 126 -17.40 6.42 -5.87
C ARG A 126 -16.22 6.66 -4.93
N VAL A 127 -15.50 5.61 -4.59
CA VAL A 127 -14.32 5.66 -3.71
C VAL A 127 -13.19 6.46 -4.37
N ARG A 128 -12.98 6.32 -5.68
CA ARG A 128 -11.98 7.11 -6.41
C ARG A 128 -12.27 8.60 -6.31
N LYS A 129 -13.52 9.02 -6.56
CA LYS A 129 -13.92 10.43 -6.47
C LYS A 129 -13.72 10.97 -5.05
N ALA A 130 -14.22 10.25 -4.04
CA ALA A 130 -14.06 10.61 -2.64
C ALA A 130 -12.59 10.74 -2.23
N ALA A 131 -11.73 9.82 -2.68
CA ALA A 131 -10.30 9.86 -2.40
C ALA A 131 -9.59 11.03 -3.08
N CYS A 132 -9.91 11.31 -4.36
CA CYS A 132 -9.35 12.46 -5.08
C CYS A 132 -9.75 13.79 -4.42
N GLU A 133 -11.00 13.92 -3.99
CA GLU A 133 -11.50 15.11 -3.29
C GLU A 133 -10.84 15.29 -1.92
N LEU A 134 -10.67 14.20 -1.16
CA LEU A 134 -10.09 14.26 0.18
C LEU A 134 -8.57 14.52 0.18
N LEU A 135 -7.85 13.87 -0.75
CA LEU A 135 -6.38 13.84 -0.76
C LEU A 135 -5.75 14.73 -1.83
N GLY A 136 -6.55 15.45 -2.63
CA GLY A 136 -6.05 16.37 -3.67
C GLY A 136 -5.26 15.67 -4.78
N ILE A 137 -5.62 14.43 -5.13
CA ILE A 137 -4.88 13.64 -6.12
C ILE A 137 -5.34 14.03 -7.53
N ASP A 138 -4.56 14.90 -8.18
CA ASP A 138 -4.91 15.54 -9.46
C ASP A 138 -5.04 14.57 -10.66
N LYS A 139 -4.28 13.46 -10.67
CA LYS A 139 -4.40 12.42 -11.71
C LYS A 139 -4.06 11.05 -11.16
N THR A 140 -5.06 10.18 -11.03
CA THR A 140 -4.81 8.74 -10.91
C THR A 140 -4.31 8.22 -12.26
N MET A 141 -2.99 8.10 -12.44
CA MET A 141 -2.45 7.23 -13.49
C MET A 141 -2.75 5.78 -13.08
N GLN A 142 -3.97 5.31 -13.37
CA GLN A 142 -4.16 3.88 -13.51
C GLN A 142 -3.36 3.47 -14.74
N SER A 143 -2.08 3.11 -14.57
CA SER A 143 -1.41 2.33 -15.59
C SER A 143 -2.26 1.07 -15.77
N PRO A 144 -2.86 0.84 -16.94
CA PRO A 144 -3.55 -0.41 -17.18
C PRO A 144 -2.54 -1.52 -16.95
N LEU A 145 -2.89 -2.46 -16.07
CA LEU A 145 -2.19 -3.74 -16.04
C LEU A 145 -2.62 -4.45 -17.32
N PHE A 146 -1.82 -4.21 -18.36
CA PHE A 146 -2.00 -4.65 -19.75
C PHE A 146 -3.05 -3.89 -20.55
#